data_AF-A0A6P0HZS9-F1
#
_entry.id   AF-A0A6P0HZS9-F1
#
_cell.length_a   1.000
_cell.length_b   1.000
_cell.length_c   1.000
_cell.angle_alpha   90.00
_cell.angle_beta   90.00
_cell.angle_gamma   90.00
#
_symmetry.space_group_name_H-M   'P 1'
#
loop_
_entity.id
_entity.type
_entity.pdbx_description
1 polymer ?
#
loop_
_entity_poly.entity_id
_entity_poly.type
_entity_poly.pdbx_seq_one_letter_code
_entity_poly.pdbx_strand_id
1 'polypeptide(L)'
;MKLFERVENQQARRHYYGSRNSKKLLELVQAFTRSEQYLSLKRLTELVNQQTGSCRNTNSALAQPLITLIPRYPYLYQHCLVTPDSSYEHQQVIRKIQRQKQRKFEIDLSKYVTHKIRQRVVTTASERGTALSNLTASSWEGINNIQNPTLLSDREVLSAIKQFVGKVENGNNYRDNAKSFLTHVRQPQSYGSFKESFYEYLSTSFDVYSKSIKHQFQDKLYKQLKNTMSHSNDKQFNDFLLMRTCNQMLGFLIVQSTQKPQHFLFLNLMANLGPIKTIGLLLKIVLVCYRVKPYLEKRFSILFNHYESHTRETVMWLVKALENMHVALSTNFGRVDLSFIR
;
A
#
# COMPACT_ATOMS: atom_id res chain seq x y z
N MET A 1 9.66 14.39 21.95
CA MET A 1 10.18 13.01 21.97
C MET A 1 11.48 12.83 22.75
N LYS A 2 12.48 13.71 22.60
CA LYS A 2 13.78 13.63 23.33
C LYS A 2 13.68 13.44 24.86
N LEU A 3 12.56 13.84 25.47
CA LEU A 3 12.32 13.72 26.91
C LEU A 3 12.11 12.25 27.36
N PHE A 4 11.42 11.44 26.56
CA PHE A 4 11.16 10.03 26.85
C PHE A 4 12.31 9.11 26.40
N GLU A 5 13.03 9.46 25.33
CA GLU A 5 14.24 8.75 24.87
C GLU A 5 15.39 8.83 25.90
N ARG A 6 15.41 9.86 26.75
CA ARG A 6 16.37 9.98 27.86
C ARG A 6 16.07 9.01 29.01
N VAL A 7 14.84 8.53 29.15
CA VAL A 7 14.43 7.64 30.25
C VAL A 7 14.97 6.23 30.06
N GLU A 8 15.05 5.72 28.83
CA GLU A 8 15.70 4.44 28.52
C GLU A 8 17.23 4.52 28.72
N ASN A 9 17.87 5.61 28.30
CA ASN A 9 19.33 5.79 28.41
C ASN A 9 19.84 6.10 29.82
N GLN A 10 18.99 6.52 30.76
CA GLN A 10 19.39 6.84 32.14
C GLN A 10 19.59 5.61 33.04
N GLN A 11 19.16 4.42 32.61
CA GLN A 11 19.35 3.17 33.37
C GLN A 11 20.82 2.78 33.56
N ALA A 12 21.72 3.17 32.65
CA ALA A 12 23.14 2.82 32.78
C ALA A 12 23.89 3.59 33.89
N ARG A 13 23.27 4.60 34.53
CA ARG A 13 24.01 5.54 35.40
C ARG A 13 23.44 5.81 36.79
N ARG A 14 22.32 5.23 37.22
CA ARG A 14 21.72 5.58 38.53
C ARG A 14 21.22 4.39 39.34
N HIS A 15 22.13 3.77 40.08
CA HIS A 15 21.83 3.15 41.37
C HIS A 15 21.86 4.22 42.45
N TYR A 16 20.77 4.97 42.63
CA TYR A 16 20.61 5.83 43.81
C TYR A 16 19.16 5.82 44.32
N TYR A 17 19.05 5.75 45.64
CA TYR A 17 17.87 5.66 46.48
C TYR A 17 16.73 6.62 46.07
N GLY A 18 15.70 6.09 45.40
CA GLY A 18 14.47 6.82 45.07
C GLY A 18 13.26 6.29 45.83
N SER A 19 12.42 7.21 46.32
CA SER A 19 11.12 6.95 46.96
C SER A 19 10.28 5.93 46.18
N ARG A 20 9.47 5.12 46.89
CA ARG A 20 8.60 4.08 46.28
C ARG A 20 7.70 4.66 45.18
N ASN A 21 7.29 5.92 45.32
CA ASN A 21 6.49 6.65 44.33
C ASN A 21 7.28 7.03 43.08
N SER A 22 8.58 7.37 43.20
CA SER A 22 9.41 7.68 42.04
C SER A 22 9.74 6.44 41.22
N LYS A 23 9.90 5.27 41.88
CA LYS A 23 10.04 3.97 41.18
C LYS A 23 8.77 3.62 40.41
N LYS A 24 7.60 3.73 41.05
CA LYS A 24 6.30 3.49 40.41
C LYS A 24 6.04 4.42 39.23
N LEU A 25 6.42 5.70 39.35
CA LEU A 25 6.30 6.66 38.25
C LEU A 25 7.26 6.33 37.10
N LEU A 26 8.48 5.89 37.40
CA LEU A 26 9.42 5.42 36.38
C LEU A 26 8.89 4.18 35.63
N GLU A 27 8.35 3.21 36.36
CA GLU A 27 7.71 2.02 35.79
C GLU A 27 6.53 2.38 34.89
N LEU A 28 5.68 3.32 35.30
CA LEU A 28 4.57 3.82 34.48
C LEU A 28 5.05 4.52 33.21
N VAL A 29 6.10 5.34 33.31
CA VAL A 29 6.71 5.99 32.13
C VAL A 29 7.32 4.96 31.19
N GLN A 30 7.97 3.91 31.71
CA GLN A 30 8.50 2.81 30.90
C GLN A 30 7.40 1.97 30.25
N ALA A 31 6.32 1.69 30.97
CA ALA A 31 5.15 1.04 30.40
C ALA A 31 4.54 1.90 29.28
N PHE A 32 4.52 3.23 29.46
CA PHE A 32 4.05 4.16 28.46
C PHE A 32 4.96 4.18 27.21
N THR A 33 6.29 4.20 27.34
CA THR A 33 7.19 4.19 26.16
C THR A 33 7.07 2.91 25.32
N ARG A 34 6.57 1.82 25.91
CA ARG A 34 6.28 0.54 25.22
C ARG A 34 4.84 0.43 24.72
N SER A 35 4.01 1.44 24.97
CA SER A 35 2.58 1.40 24.66
C SER A 35 2.27 1.82 23.21
N GLU A 36 1.15 1.34 22.67
CA GLU A 36 0.62 1.74 21.36
C GLU A 36 0.31 3.25 21.29
N GLN A 37 -0.02 3.87 22.43
CA GLN A 37 -0.29 5.31 22.54
C GLN A 37 0.99 6.11 22.28
N TYR A 38 2.14 5.70 22.83
CA TYR A 38 3.41 6.36 22.58
C TYR A 38 3.87 6.20 21.12
N LEU A 39 3.71 5.01 20.53
CA LEU A 39 4.02 4.78 19.11
C LEU A 39 3.12 5.65 18.21
N SER A 40 1.83 5.72 18.50
CA SER A 40 0.89 6.58 17.78
C SER A 40 1.28 8.06 17.88
N LEU A 41 1.71 8.52 19.07
CA LEU A 41 2.23 9.87 19.27
C LEU A 41 3.51 10.12 18.47
N LYS A 42 4.43 9.16 18.42
CA LYS A 42 5.68 9.26 17.61
C LYS A 42 5.35 9.47 16.14
N ARG A 43 4.46 8.65 15.60
CA ARG A 43 4.02 8.77 14.21
C ARG A 43 3.29 10.09 13.95
N LEU A 44 2.51 10.58 14.91
CA LEU A 44 1.85 11.88 14.80
C LEU A 44 2.86 13.03 14.78
N THR A 45 3.91 12.98 15.60
CA THR A 45 4.97 13.99 15.56
C THR A 45 5.67 14.04 14.21
N GLU A 46 5.94 12.88 13.58
CA GLU A 46 6.47 12.82 12.21
C GLU A 46 5.52 13.49 11.20
N LEU A 47 4.21 13.23 11.33
CA LEU A 47 3.19 13.80 10.46
C LEU A 47 3.08 15.33 10.56
N VAL A 48 3.24 15.88 11.76
CA VAL A 48 3.23 17.33 11.99
C VAL A 48 4.53 17.99 11.51
N ASN A 49 5.68 17.38 11.83
CA ASN A 49 7.00 17.95 11.54
C ASN A 49 7.35 17.94 10.05
N GLN A 50 6.83 17.00 9.26
CA GLN A 50 7.16 16.85 7.84
C GLN A 50 6.42 17.81 6.89
N GLN A 51 5.75 18.84 7.40
CA GLN A 51 5.24 19.91 6.53
C GLN A 51 6.37 20.69 5.82
N THR A 52 7.65 20.46 6.17
CA THR A 52 8.81 21.23 5.71
C THR A 52 9.90 20.46 4.93
N GLY A 53 9.80 19.14 4.69
CA GLY A 53 10.90 18.34 4.13
C GLY A 53 10.60 17.54 2.87
N SER A 54 11.35 17.79 1.78
CA SER A 54 11.29 17.00 0.53
C SER A 54 11.92 15.62 0.73
N CYS A 55 11.10 14.56 0.81
CA CYS A 55 11.55 13.17 0.92
C CYS A 55 11.99 12.62 -0.45
N ARG A 56 13.20 13.00 -0.90
CA ARG A 56 13.89 12.36 -2.03
C ARG A 56 14.67 11.12 -1.56
N ASN A 57 14.91 10.18 -2.48
CA ASN A 57 15.90 9.12 -2.32
C ASN A 57 17.31 9.70 -2.51
N THR A 58 17.77 10.51 -1.56
CA THR A 58 19.20 10.81 -1.42
C THR A 58 19.85 9.74 -0.55
N ASN A 59 21.16 9.52 -0.67
CA ASN A 59 21.86 8.53 0.17
C ASN A 59 21.63 8.78 1.67
N SER A 60 21.55 10.05 2.07
CA SER A 60 21.19 10.46 3.45
C SER A 60 19.76 10.07 3.85
N ALA A 61 18.81 10.09 2.91
CA ALA A 61 17.43 9.72 3.15
C ALA A 61 17.22 8.20 3.26
N LEU A 62 18.08 7.38 2.66
CA LEU A 62 18.01 5.91 2.76
C LEU A 62 18.39 5.38 4.15
N ALA A 63 19.30 6.09 4.83
CA ALA A 63 19.69 5.80 6.21
C ALA A 63 18.60 6.15 7.23
N GLN A 64 17.58 6.93 6.85
CA GLN A 64 16.49 7.29 7.75
C GLN A 64 15.60 6.07 8.07
N PRO A 65 14.99 6.00 9.26
CA PRO A 65 14.04 4.94 9.61
C PRO A 65 12.75 5.03 8.79
N LEU A 66 12.07 3.90 8.58
CA LEU A 66 10.82 3.80 7.82
C LEU A 66 9.69 4.67 8.40
N ILE A 67 9.64 4.86 9.72
CA ILE A 67 8.61 5.69 10.39
C ILE A 67 8.49 7.09 9.79
N THR A 68 9.61 7.64 9.30
CA THR A 68 9.67 8.95 8.64
C THR A 68 8.96 8.97 7.29
N LEU A 69 8.46 7.84 6.76
CA LEU A 69 7.61 7.82 5.57
C LEU A 69 6.13 7.77 5.90
N ILE A 70 5.73 7.72 7.18
CA ILE A 70 4.29 7.67 7.53
C ILE A 70 3.50 8.78 6.84
N PRO A 71 3.95 10.05 6.73
CA PRO A 71 3.12 11.13 6.20
C PRO A 71 2.85 11.01 4.69
N ARG A 72 3.55 10.11 4.01
CA ARG A 72 3.40 9.79 2.59
C ARG A 72 2.28 8.78 2.32
N TYR A 73 1.85 8.04 3.34
CA TYR A 73 0.89 6.94 3.19
C TYR A 73 -0.41 7.20 3.97
N PRO A 74 -1.28 8.12 3.50
CA PRO A 74 -2.53 8.46 4.17
C PRO A 74 -3.45 7.27 4.45
N TYR A 75 -3.42 6.27 3.56
CA TYR A 75 -4.23 5.05 3.70
C TYR A 75 -3.86 4.21 4.95
N LEU A 76 -2.72 4.47 5.60
CA LEU A 76 -2.33 3.80 6.84
C LEU A 76 -2.83 4.53 8.10
N TYR A 77 -3.24 5.80 8.02
CA TYR A 77 -3.44 6.65 9.19
C TYR A 77 -4.48 6.09 10.16
N GLN A 78 -5.59 5.58 9.65
CA GLN A 78 -6.66 5.01 10.47
C GLN A 78 -6.20 3.78 11.29
N HIS A 79 -5.12 3.11 10.87
CA HIS A 79 -4.59 1.93 11.54
C HIS A 79 -3.26 2.16 12.27
N CYS A 80 -2.55 3.24 11.96
CA CYS A 80 -1.27 3.60 12.58
C CYS A 80 -1.36 4.74 13.61
N LEU A 81 -2.37 5.61 13.52
CA LEU A 81 -2.47 6.85 14.33
C LEU A 81 -3.70 6.90 15.24
N VAL A 82 -4.63 5.96 15.07
CA VAL A 82 -5.85 5.86 15.87
C VAL A 82 -5.77 4.61 16.72
N THR A 83 -5.79 4.82 18.04
CA THR A 83 -5.88 3.76 19.05
C THR A 83 -7.34 3.55 19.47
N PRO A 84 -7.69 2.41 20.10
CA PRO A 84 -9.03 2.17 20.63
C PRO A 84 -9.51 3.28 21.60
N ASP A 85 -8.59 3.87 22.36
CA ASP A 85 -8.88 4.92 23.34
C ASP A 85 -8.92 6.33 22.74
N SER A 86 -8.75 6.47 21.42
CA SER A 86 -8.71 7.76 20.76
C SER A 86 -10.09 8.45 20.78
N SER A 87 -10.13 9.71 21.24
CA SER A 87 -11.34 10.52 21.25
C SER A 87 -11.94 10.68 19.84
N TYR A 88 -13.25 10.90 19.77
CA TYR A 88 -13.95 11.14 18.51
C TYR A 88 -13.33 12.33 17.74
N GLU A 89 -12.99 13.41 18.43
CA GLU A 89 -12.35 14.60 17.84
C GLU A 89 -11.00 14.25 17.20
N HIS A 90 -10.15 13.50 17.90
CA HIS A 90 -8.87 13.03 17.36
C HIS A 90 -9.07 12.21 16.08
N GLN A 91 -10.03 11.28 16.10
CA GLN A 91 -10.35 10.48 14.90
C GLN A 91 -10.82 11.36 13.72
N GLN A 92 -11.61 12.39 13.97
CA GLN A 92 -12.06 13.32 12.92
C GLN A 92 -10.91 14.15 12.35
N VAL A 93 -10.00 14.63 13.21
CA VAL A 93 -8.80 15.36 12.77
C VAL A 93 -7.93 14.47 11.88
N ILE A 94 -7.65 13.23 12.30
CA ILE A 94 -6.86 12.28 11.50
C ILE A 94 -7.52 12.01 10.14
N ARG A 95 -8.85 11.79 10.10
CA ARG A 95 -9.59 11.61 8.84
C ARG A 95 -9.52 12.85 7.93
N LYS A 96 -9.58 14.05 8.50
CA LYS A 96 -9.44 15.30 7.73
C LYS A 96 -8.07 15.40 7.09
N ILE A 97 -7.00 15.15 7.85
CA ILE A 97 -5.62 15.18 7.35
C ILE A 97 -5.40 14.09 6.29
N GLN A 98 -5.91 12.88 6.53
CA GLN A 98 -5.85 11.77 5.57
C GLN A 98 -6.44 12.18 4.22
N ARG A 99 -7.66 12.72 4.20
CA ARG A 99 -8.34 13.16 2.96
C ARG A 99 -7.55 14.26 2.24
N GLN A 100 -6.99 15.22 2.98
CA GLN A 100 -6.20 16.31 2.41
C GLN A 100 -4.92 15.79 1.73
N LYS A 101 -4.16 14.93 2.43
CA LYS A 101 -2.93 14.34 1.90
C LYS A 101 -3.20 13.43 0.70
N GLN A 102 -4.26 12.62 0.76
CA GLN A 102 -4.66 11.77 -0.35
C GLN A 102 -5.05 12.61 -1.58
N ARG A 103 -5.89 13.63 -1.41
CA ARG A 103 -6.29 14.52 -2.51
C ARG A 103 -5.09 15.22 -3.14
N LYS A 104 -4.14 15.69 -2.33
CA LYS A 104 -2.90 16.30 -2.83
C LYS A 104 -2.11 15.31 -3.69
N PHE A 105 -1.89 14.10 -3.19
CA PHE A 105 -1.20 13.05 -3.94
C PHE A 105 -1.91 12.73 -5.27
N GLU A 106 -3.23 12.61 -5.27
CA GLU A 106 -4.02 12.32 -6.47
C GLU A 106 -3.86 13.40 -7.56
N ILE A 107 -3.90 14.68 -7.17
CA ILE A 107 -3.69 15.82 -8.06
C ILE A 107 -2.25 15.83 -8.59
N ASP A 108 -1.27 15.69 -7.70
CA ASP A 108 0.15 15.73 -8.05
C ASP A 108 0.50 14.56 -8.99
N LEU A 109 -0.08 13.36 -8.78
CA LEU A 109 0.08 12.20 -9.65
C LEU A 109 -0.52 12.41 -11.04
N SER A 110 -1.74 12.95 -11.13
CA SER A 110 -2.39 13.23 -12.42
C SER A 110 -1.58 14.24 -13.24
N LYS A 111 -1.13 15.35 -12.61
CA LYS A 111 -0.27 16.35 -13.25
C LYS A 111 1.04 15.73 -13.76
N TYR A 112 1.68 14.94 -12.91
CA TYR A 112 2.95 14.28 -13.23
C TYR A 112 2.85 13.33 -14.41
N VAL A 113 1.84 12.44 -14.42
CA VAL A 113 1.65 11.47 -15.49
C VAL A 113 1.28 12.16 -16.82
N THR A 114 0.40 13.16 -16.77
CA THR A 114 0.02 13.97 -17.94
C THR A 114 1.25 14.64 -18.55
N HIS A 115 2.11 15.23 -17.72
CA HIS A 115 3.35 15.86 -18.16
C HIS A 115 4.30 14.86 -18.84
N LYS A 116 4.54 13.69 -18.22
CA LYS A 116 5.44 12.67 -18.78
C LYS A 116 4.95 12.09 -20.11
N ILE A 117 3.64 11.95 -20.29
CA ILE A 117 3.09 11.48 -21.57
C ILE A 117 3.20 12.54 -22.65
N ARG A 118 2.88 13.80 -22.34
CA ARG A 118 3.06 14.92 -23.28
C ARG A 118 4.51 15.06 -23.71
N GLN A 119 5.46 14.96 -22.76
CA GLN A 119 6.90 14.99 -23.07
C GLN A 119 7.28 13.88 -24.06
N ARG A 120 6.78 12.66 -23.88
CA ARG A 120 7.03 11.53 -24.81
C ARG A 120 6.47 11.78 -26.20
N VAL A 121 5.26 12.34 -26.30
CA VAL A 121 4.65 12.67 -27.61
C VAL A 121 5.50 13.70 -28.35
N VAL A 122 5.95 14.75 -27.64
CA VAL A 122 6.78 15.82 -28.21
C VAL A 122 8.15 15.30 -28.66
N THR A 123 8.83 14.47 -27.85
CA THR A 123 10.10 13.87 -28.27
C THR A 123 9.93 12.99 -29.51
N THR A 124 8.87 12.17 -29.58
CA THR A 124 8.61 11.33 -30.76
C THR A 124 8.21 12.12 -32.02
N ALA A 125 7.59 13.30 -31.87
CA ALA A 125 7.22 14.17 -32.99
C ALA A 125 8.43 14.96 -33.52
N SER A 126 9.35 15.35 -32.63
CA SER A 126 10.62 15.99 -32.99
C SER A 126 11.54 15.04 -33.74
N GLU A 127 11.57 13.75 -33.38
CA GLU A 127 12.34 12.71 -34.08
C GLU A 127 11.79 12.40 -35.48
N ARG A 128 10.49 12.68 -35.73
CA ARG A 128 9.82 12.44 -37.02
C ARG A 128 9.81 13.66 -37.96
N GLY A 129 10.54 14.73 -37.63
CA GLY A 129 10.70 15.89 -38.51
C GLY A 129 9.42 16.68 -38.80
N THR A 130 8.38 16.56 -37.95
CA THR A 130 7.14 17.35 -38.12
C THR A 130 7.28 18.75 -37.55
N ALA A 131 6.90 19.77 -38.32
CA ALA A 131 6.99 21.22 -38.03
C ALA A 131 6.15 21.72 -36.84
N LEU A 132 5.69 20.84 -35.94
CA LEU A 132 4.94 21.18 -34.73
C LEU A 132 5.85 21.50 -33.52
N SER A 133 7.17 21.32 -33.67
CA SER A 133 8.18 21.55 -32.62
C SER A 133 8.28 23.01 -32.17
N ASN A 134 7.96 23.96 -33.06
CA ASN A 134 8.25 25.38 -32.82
C ASN A 134 7.07 26.16 -32.22
N LEU A 135 5.84 25.64 -32.32
CA LEU A 135 4.63 26.30 -31.77
C LEU A 135 4.39 26.00 -30.28
N THR A 136 5.18 25.09 -29.70
CA THR A 136 4.98 24.59 -28.33
C THR A 136 6.15 24.88 -27.40
N ALA A 137 7.34 25.19 -27.93
CA ALA A 137 8.53 25.44 -27.12
C ALA A 137 8.43 26.70 -26.24
N SER A 138 7.79 27.77 -26.72
CA SER A 138 7.80 29.09 -26.05
C SER A 138 6.80 29.24 -24.88
N SER A 139 5.88 28.30 -24.68
CA SER A 139 4.86 28.40 -23.62
C SER A 139 5.24 27.62 -22.35
N TRP A 140 6.27 26.76 -22.39
CA TRP A 140 6.42 25.67 -21.41
C TRP A 140 7.68 25.77 -20.53
N GLU A 141 8.51 26.80 -20.72
CA GLU A 141 9.75 27.00 -19.96
C GLU A 141 9.51 27.22 -18.45
N GLY A 142 8.29 27.60 -18.05
CA GLY A 142 7.86 27.67 -16.65
C GLY A 142 7.37 26.36 -16.01
N ILE A 143 7.22 25.27 -16.79
CA ILE A 143 6.64 23.97 -16.34
C ILE A 143 7.75 22.90 -16.13
N ASN A 144 9.02 23.28 -16.26
CA ASN A 144 10.19 22.40 -16.29
C ASN A 144 10.50 21.56 -15.04
N ASN A 145 9.61 21.48 -14.04
CA ASN A 145 9.89 20.63 -12.87
C ASN A 145 8.64 20.11 -12.13
N ILE A 146 7.68 19.51 -12.85
CA ILE A 146 6.65 18.71 -12.17
C ILE A 146 7.34 17.48 -11.56
N GLN A 147 7.47 17.49 -10.24
CA GLN A 147 8.17 16.44 -9.51
C GLN A 147 7.34 15.16 -9.41
N ASN A 148 8.03 14.01 -9.45
CA ASN A 148 7.43 12.71 -9.21
C ASN A 148 6.93 12.63 -7.74
N PRO A 149 5.61 12.44 -7.51
CA PRO A 149 5.06 12.37 -6.17
C PRO A 149 5.32 11.03 -5.47
N THR A 150 6.03 10.09 -6.10
CA THR A 150 6.35 8.75 -5.58
C THR A 150 7.87 8.57 -5.30
N LEU A 151 8.25 7.53 -4.54
CA LEU A 151 9.65 7.08 -4.41
C LEU A 151 10.05 6.08 -5.51
N LEU A 152 9.17 5.86 -6.49
CA LEU A 152 9.45 5.02 -7.63
C LEU A 152 10.19 5.84 -8.70
N SER A 153 11.03 5.18 -9.49
CA SER A 153 11.57 5.78 -10.71
C SER A 153 10.45 6.09 -11.70
N ASP A 154 10.70 7.01 -12.63
CA ASP A 154 9.73 7.41 -13.64
C ASP A 154 9.22 6.21 -14.46
N ARG A 155 10.11 5.27 -14.77
CA ARG A 155 9.76 4.01 -15.45
C ARG A 155 8.81 3.18 -14.60
N GLU A 156 9.12 2.99 -13.33
CA GLU A 156 8.28 2.21 -12.40
C GLU A 156 6.90 2.83 -12.20
N VAL A 157 6.80 4.16 -12.07
CA VAL A 157 5.49 4.85 -11.98
C VAL A 157 4.66 4.58 -13.21
N LEU A 158 5.23 4.79 -14.41
CA LEU A 158 4.50 4.59 -15.66
C LEU A 158 4.12 3.12 -15.88
N SER A 159 4.98 2.18 -15.49
CA SER A 159 4.67 0.75 -15.50
C SER A 159 3.54 0.40 -14.52
N ALA A 160 3.55 0.97 -13.31
CA ALA A 160 2.50 0.78 -12.32
C ALA A 160 1.15 1.33 -12.82
N ILE A 161 1.15 2.55 -13.37
CA ILE A 161 -0.04 3.17 -13.97
C ILE A 161 -0.57 2.31 -15.12
N LYS A 162 0.29 1.87 -16.03
CA LYS A 162 -0.10 0.95 -17.12
C LYS A 162 -0.72 -0.33 -16.56
N GLN A 163 -0.15 -0.92 -15.51
CA GLN A 163 -0.68 -2.14 -14.90
C GLN A 163 -2.04 -1.94 -14.21
N PHE A 164 -2.23 -0.84 -13.48
CA PHE A 164 -3.40 -0.65 -12.62
C PHE A 164 -4.58 0.04 -13.31
N VAL A 165 -4.34 0.68 -14.45
CA VAL A 165 -5.36 1.45 -15.20
C VAL A 165 -5.52 0.95 -16.62
N GLY A 166 -4.44 0.50 -17.25
CA GLY A 166 -4.44 0.08 -18.65
C GLY A 166 -5.06 -1.29 -18.88
N LYS A 167 -5.30 -1.60 -20.16
CA LYS A 167 -5.81 -2.87 -20.66
C LYS A 167 -4.69 -3.91 -20.73
N VAL A 168 -4.43 -4.60 -19.63
CA VAL A 168 -3.27 -5.49 -19.45
C VAL A 168 -3.60 -6.98 -19.45
N GLU A 169 -4.87 -7.34 -19.38
CA GLU A 169 -5.33 -8.74 -19.36
C GLU A 169 -6.38 -8.91 -20.47
N ASN A 170 -5.98 -9.49 -21.62
CA ASN A 170 -6.85 -9.79 -22.76
C ASN A 170 -7.69 -8.59 -23.25
N GLY A 171 -7.09 -7.41 -23.34
CA GLY A 171 -7.76 -6.19 -23.80
C GLY A 171 -8.64 -5.52 -22.74
N ASN A 172 -8.70 -6.05 -21.51
CA ASN A 172 -9.47 -5.49 -20.40
C ASN A 172 -8.55 -4.94 -19.30
N ASN A 173 -9.04 -3.94 -18.57
CA ASN A 173 -8.42 -3.48 -17.34
C ASN A 173 -8.95 -4.30 -16.14
N TYR A 174 -8.33 -4.14 -14.97
CA TYR A 174 -8.72 -4.90 -13.78
C TYR A 174 -10.15 -4.65 -13.30
N ARG A 175 -10.71 -3.45 -13.50
CA ARG A 175 -12.10 -3.15 -13.12
C ARG A 175 -13.08 -3.89 -14.01
N ASP A 176 -12.82 -3.91 -15.32
CA ASP A 176 -13.64 -4.63 -16.29
C ASP A 176 -13.61 -6.14 -15.99
N ASN A 177 -12.43 -6.69 -15.71
CA ASN A 177 -12.28 -8.10 -15.33
C ASN A 177 -12.99 -8.42 -14.01
N ALA A 178 -12.88 -7.57 -12.99
CA ALA A 178 -13.60 -7.76 -11.74
C ALA A 178 -15.13 -7.71 -11.92
N LYS A 179 -15.63 -6.79 -12.76
CA LYS A 179 -17.06 -6.68 -13.08
C LYS A 179 -17.56 -7.92 -13.83
N SER A 180 -16.80 -8.37 -14.83
CA SER A 180 -17.10 -9.60 -15.59
C SER A 180 -17.15 -10.82 -14.66
N PHE A 181 -16.12 -10.98 -13.82
CA PHE A 181 -16.06 -12.03 -12.81
C PHE A 181 -17.27 -11.99 -11.87
N LEU A 182 -17.61 -10.82 -11.30
CA LEU A 182 -18.77 -10.66 -10.41
C LEU A 182 -20.10 -10.98 -11.10
N THR A 183 -20.22 -10.70 -12.40
CA THR A 183 -21.43 -11.01 -13.17
C THR A 183 -21.57 -12.52 -13.33
N HIS A 184 -20.46 -13.22 -13.60
CA HIS A 184 -20.43 -14.67 -13.70
C HIS A 184 -20.74 -15.33 -12.34
N VAL A 185 -20.07 -14.92 -11.26
CA VAL A 185 -20.21 -15.62 -9.97
C VAL A 185 -21.50 -15.33 -9.20
N ARG A 186 -22.29 -14.35 -9.62
CA ARG A 186 -23.59 -14.02 -9.00
C ARG A 186 -24.73 -14.93 -9.46
N GLN A 187 -24.51 -15.77 -10.47
CA GLN A 187 -25.44 -16.84 -10.77
C GLN A 187 -25.54 -17.81 -9.59
N PRO A 188 -26.71 -18.39 -9.30
CA PRO A 188 -26.85 -19.36 -8.22
C PRO A 188 -25.84 -20.51 -8.38
N GLN A 189 -24.92 -20.62 -7.43
CA GLN A 189 -23.88 -21.65 -7.43
C GLN A 189 -23.50 -22.04 -6.01
N SER A 190 -22.81 -23.16 -5.89
CA SER A 190 -22.19 -23.58 -4.64
C SER A 190 -21.01 -22.68 -4.28
N TYR A 191 -20.70 -22.57 -2.99
CA TYR A 191 -19.50 -21.89 -2.54
C TYR A 191 -18.22 -22.57 -3.07
N GLY A 192 -18.24 -23.90 -3.24
CA GLY A 192 -17.15 -24.66 -3.86
C GLY A 192 -16.83 -24.16 -5.28
N SER A 193 -17.85 -24.07 -6.13
CA SER A 193 -17.73 -23.58 -7.52
C SER A 193 -17.20 -22.14 -7.57
N PHE A 194 -17.71 -21.26 -6.70
CA PHE A 194 -17.18 -19.89 -6.59
C PHE A 194 -15.67 -19.88 -6.32
N LYS A 195 -15.17 -20.76 -5.44
CA LYS A 195 -13.74 -20.81 -5.11
C LYS A 195 -12.88 -21.25 -6.29
N GLU A 196 -13.39 -22.15 -7.13
CA GLU A 196 -12.72 -22.57 -8.36
C GLU A 196 -12.65 -21.41 -9.36
N SER A 197 -13.78 -20.74 -9.64
CA SER A 197 -13.78 -19.56 -10.50
C SER A 197 -12.88 -18.44 -9.94
N PHE A 198 -12.85 -18.26 -8.62
CA PHE A 198 -12.00 -17.25 -7.99
C PHE A 198 -10.51 -17.60 -8.10
N TYR A 199 -10.16 -18.88 -8.00
CA TYR A 199 -8.82 -19.37 -8.26
C TYR A 199 -8.38 -19.06 -9.70
N GLU A 200 -9.23 -19.34 -10.69
CA GLU A 200 -8.95 -19.06 -12.10
C GLU A 200 -8.76 -17.56 -12.36
N TYR A 201 -9.66 -16.74 -11.81
CA TYR A 201 -9.58 -15.27 -11.90
C TYR A 201 -8.27 -14.70 -11.35
N LEU A 202 -7.80 -15.20 -10.21
CA LEU A 202 -6.52 -14.78 -9.63
C LEU A 202 -5.32 -15.36 -10.39
N SER A 203 -5.47 -16.54 -10.99
CA SER A 203 -4.39 -17.25 -11.68
C SER A 203 -3.88 -16.51 -12.92
N THR A 204 -4.70 -15.68 -13.57
CA THR A 204 -4.27 -14.87 -14.73
C THR A 204 -3.15 -13.88 -14.40
N SER A 205 -2.93 -13.56 -13.12
CA SER A 205 -1.83 -12.69 -12.68
C SER A 205 -0.46 -13.38 -12.71
N PHE A 206 -0.40 -14.69 -12.97
CA PHE A 206 0.81 -15.52 -12.91
C PHE A 206 1.30 -16.02 -14.28
N ASP A 207 0.75 -15.53 -15.40
CA ASP A 207 0.97 -16.15 -16.71
C ASP A 207 2.37 -16.00 -17.34
N VAL A 208 3.25 -15.16 -16.78
CA VAL A 208 4.53 -14.78 -17.42
C VAL A 208 5.78 -15.33 -16.69
N TYR A 209 5.63 -16.19 -15.66
CA TYR A 209 6.76 -16.63 -14.82
C TYR A 209 7.34 -17.98 -15.20
N SER A 210 8.57 -18.25 -14.73
CA SER A 210 9.21 -19.55 -14.85
C SER A 210 8.28 -20.66 -14.33
N LYS A 211 8.17 -21.75 -15.10
CA LYS A 211 7.19 -22.83 -14.91
C LYS A 211 7.17 -23.36 -13.46
N SER A 212 8.35 -23.52 -12.85
CA SER A 212 8.50 -24.03 -11.48
C SER A 212 7.90 -23.11 -10.40
N ILE A 213 8.19 -21.81 -10.46
CA ILE A 213 7.69 -20.83 -9.48
C ILE A 213 6.18 -20.64 -9.64
N LYS A 214 5.70 -20.60 -10.89
CA LYS A 214 4.27 -20.55 -11.21
C LYS A 214 3.51 -21.70 -10.53
N HIS A 215 3.97 -22.94 -10.71
CA HIS A 215 3.30 -24.10 -10.13
C HIS A 215 3.26 -24.11 -8.60
N GLN A 216 4.37 -23.75 -7.93
CA GLN A 216 4.39 -23.72 -6.46
C GLN A 216 3.41 -22.70 -5.86
N PHE A 217 3.32 -21.51 -6.45
CA PHE A 217 2.40 -20.49 -5.97
C PHE A 217 0.95 -20.82 -6.29
N GLN A 218 0.69 -21.31 -7.50
CA GLN A 218 -0.64 -21.74 -7.92
C GLN A 218 -1.17 -22.86 -7.03
N ASP A 219 -0.35 -23.88 -6.73
CA ASP A 219 -0.73 -24.97 -5.83
C ASP A 219 -1.03 -24.47 -4.40
N LYS A 220 -0.17 -23.60 -3.85
CA LYS A 220 -0.41 -22.98 -2.54
C LYS A 220 -1.70 -22.16 -2.52
N LEU A 221 -1.97 -21.38 -3.57
CA LEU A 221 -3.15 -20.54 -3.69
C LEU A 221 -4.42 -21.40 -3.84
N TYR A 222 -4.37 -22.45 -4.66
CA TYR A 222 -5.45 -23.42 -4.82
C TYR A 222 -5.76 -24.13 -3.51
N LYS A 223 -4.75 -24.68 -2.83
CA LYS A 223 -4.90 -25.33 -1.53
C LYS A 223 -5.50 -24.39 -0.48
N GLN A 224 -5.01 -23.14 -0.43
CA GLN A 224 -5.54 -22.15 0.49
C GLN A 224 -7.02 -21.87 0.23
N LEU A 225 -7.42 -21.63 -1.03
CA LEU A 225 -8.82 -21.42 -1.38
C LEU A 225 -9.64 -22.68 -1.06
N LYS A 226 -9.23 -23.86 -1.51
CA LYS A 226 -9.92 -25.13 -1.26
C LYS A 226 -10.22 -25.34 0.22
N ASN A 227 -9.24 -25.09 1.09
CA ASN A 227 -9.36 -25.25 2.55
C ASN A 227 -10.13 -24.13 3.24
N THR A 228 -10.25 -22.95 2.61
CA THR A 228 -10.99 -21.81 3.15
C THR A 228 -12.47 -22.17 3.29
N MET A 229 -12.94 -22.21 4.54
CA MET A 229 -14.32 -22.50 4.94
C MET A 229 -14.91 -23.73 4.23
N SER A 230 -14.14 -24.83 4.16
CA SER A 230 -14.53 -26.06 3.44
C SER A 230 -15.88 -26.65 3.87
N HIS A 231 -16.24 -26.54 5.15
CA HIS A 231 -17.55 -26.94 5.70
C HIS A 231 -18.75 -26.17 5.12
N SER A 232 -18.51 -25.12 4.34
CA SER A 232 -19.55 -24.33 3.67
C SER A 232 -19.57 -24.54 2.15
N ASN A 233 -18.80 -25.48 1.59
CA ASN A 233 -18.68 -25.70 0.14
C ASN A 233 -20.03 -25.95 -0.54
N ASP A 234 -20.88 -26.76 0.08
CA ASP A 234 -22.18 -27.14 -0.48
C ASP A 234 -23.27 -26.08 -0.24
N LYS A 235 -22.94 -25.04 0.54
CA LYS A 235 -23.87 -23.93 0.79
C LYS A 235 -23.93 -23.02 -0.42
N GLN A 236 -25.08 -22.36 -0.58
CA GLN A 236 -25.26 -21.33 -1.58
C GLN A 236 -24.28 -20.17 -1.36
N PHE A 237 -23.58 -19.79 -2.42
CA PHE A 237 -22.69 -18.63 -2.42
C PHE A 237 -23.45 -17.33 -2.11
N ASN A 238 -22.84 -16.45 -1.31
CA ASN A 238 -23.41 -15.16 -0.92
C ASN A 238 -22.31 -14.13 -0.59
N ASP A 239 -22.72 -12.87 -0.40
CA ASP A 239 -21.81 -11.75 -0.12
C ASP A 239 -21.00 -11.91 1.17
N PHE A 240 -21.53 -12.63 2.16
CA PHE A 240 -20.80 -12.91 3.40
C PHE A 240 -19.61 -13.86 3.13
N LEU A 241 -19.85 -14.93 2.38
CA LEU A 241 -18.80 -15.87 1.96
C LEU A 241 -17.77 -15.19 1.06
N LEU A 242 -18.21 -14.30 0.15
CA LEU A 242 -17.31 -13.48 -0.66
C LEU A 242 -16.37 -12.64 0.22
N MET A 243 -16.93 -11.83 1.13
CA MET A 243 -16.16 -10.94 1.99
C MET A 243 -15.18 -11.71 2.88
N ARG A 244 -15.64 -12.81 3.49
CA ARG A 244 -14.82 -13.70 4.33
C ARG A 244 -13.66 -14.30 3.53
N THR A 245 -13.92 -14.80 2.33
CA THR A 245 -12.90 -15.39 1.45
C THR A 245 -11.87 -14.34 1.03
N CYS A 246 -12.30 -13.18 0.53
CA CYS A 246 -11.39 -12.10 0.16
C CYS A 246 -10.52 -11.65 1.34
N ASN A 247 -11.10 -11.49 2.54
CA ASN A 247 -10.33 -11.11 3.72
C ASN A 247 -9.32 -12.20 4.15
N GLN A 248 -9.70 -13.48 4.10
CA GLN A 248 -8.77 -14.58 4.39
C GLN A 248 -7.63 -14.66 3.37
N MET A 249 -7.92 -14.44 2.09
CA MET A 249 -6.91 -14.39 1.03
C MET A 249 -5.92 -13.25 1.22
N LEU A 250 -6.38 -12.05 1.59
CA LEU A 250 -5.47 -10.95 1.94
C LEU A 250 -4.58 -11.30 3.15
N GLY A 251 -5.13 -12.02 4.13
CA GLY A 251 -4.38 -12.52 5.29
C GLY A 251 -3.30 -13.51 4.92
N PHE A 252 -3.62 -14.46 4.04
CA PHE A 252 -2.69 -15.44 3.52
C PHE A 252 -1.57 -14.79 2.69
N LEU A 253 -1.92 -13.88 1.78
CA LEU A 253 -0.96 -13.27 0.85
C LEU A 253 0.01 -12.27 1.51
N ILE A 254 -0.43 -11.58 2.57
CA ILE A 254 0.34 -10.49 3.19
C ILE A 254 0.79 -10.87 4.59
N VAL A 255 -0.15 -10.84 5.54
CA VAL A 255 0.07 -11.12 6.96
C VAL A 255 -1.26 -11.34 7.66
N GLN A 256 -1.32 -12.30 8.58
CA GLN A 256 -2.53 -12.64 9.33
C GLN A 256 -2.67 -11.89 10.66
N SER A 257 -1.58 -11.72 11.41
CA SER A 257 -1.60 -11.20 12.78
C SER A 257 -0.41 -10.30 13.10
N THR A 258 -0.60 -9.39 14.06
CA THR A 258 0.42 -8.52 14.65
C THR A 258 1.41 -9.27 15.54
N GLN A 259 0.98 -10.36 16.19
CA GLN A 259 1.78 -11.06 17.21
C GLN A 259 2.95 -11.86 16.61
N LYS A 260 2.77 -12.38 15.40
CA LYS A 260 3.80 -13.04 14.59
C LYS A 260 3.56 -12.69 13.13
N PRO A 261 4.17 -11.62 12.59
CA PRO A 261 3.95 -11.20 11.22
C PRO A 261 4.64 -12.19 10.26
N GLN A 262 4.01 -13.34 10.00
CA GLN A 262 4.47 -14.28 8.99
C GLN A 262 4.10 -13.75 7.61
N HIS A 263 5.05 -13.07 6.97
CA HIS A 263 4.88 -12.42 5.68
C HIS A 263 5.88 -12.92 4.63
N PHE A 264 6.47 -14.10 4.86
CA PHE A 264 7.41 -14.73 3.92
C PHE A 264 6.78 -15.01 2.55
N LEU A 265 5.49 -15.37 2.51
CA LEU A 265 4.79 -15.50 1.24
C LEU A 265 4.75 -14.17 0.47
N PHE A 266 4.47 -13.07 1.17
CA PHE A 266 4.49 -11.73 0.59
C PHE A 266 5.88 -11.37 0.05
N LEU A 267 6.93 -11.62 0.83
CA LEU A 267 8.32 -11.41 0.38
C LEU A 267 8.65 -12.22 -0.88
N ASN A 268 8.25 -13.49 -0.91
CA ASN A 268 8.48 -14.32 -2.09
C ASN A 268 7.68 -13.82 -3.31
N LEU A 269 6.44 -13.35 -3.13
CA LEU A 269 5.68 -12.73 -4.22
C LEU A 269 6.38 -11.46 -4.71
N MET A 270 6.85 -10.60 -3.81
CA MET A 270 7.59 -9.39 -4.13
C MET A 270 8.89 -9.68 -4.89
N ALA A 271 9.64 -10.71 -4.47
CA ALA A 271 10.91 -11.10 -5.09
C ALA A 271 10.71 -11.76 -6.47
N ASN A 272 9.69 -12.61 -6.60
CA ASN A 272 9.49 -13.39 -7.83
C ASN A 272 8.57 -12.69 -8.84
N LEU A 273 7.46 -12.10 -8.38
CA LEU A 273 6.53 -11.39 -9.26
C LEU A 273 6.93 -9.93 -9.49
N GLY A 274 7.62 -9.35 -8.54
CA GLY A 274 7.88 -7.92 -8.48
C GLY A 274 6.75 -7.15 -7.79
N PRO A 275 7.03 -5.90 -7.34
CA PRO A 275 6.07 -5.06 -6.62
C PRO A 275 4.77 -4.81 -7.38
N ILE A 276 4.86 -4.45 -8.67
CA ILE A 276 3.70 -4.04 -9.48
C ILE A 276 2.69 -5.18 -9.62
N LYS A 277 3.14 -6.38 -9.97
CA LYS A 277 2.27 -7.55 -10.16
C LYS A 277 1.71 -8.06 -8.84
N THR A 278 2.52 -8.06 -7.77
CA THR A 278 2.06 -8.43 -6.43
C THR A 278 0.94 -7.50 -5.94
N ILE A 279 1.12 -6.18 -6.04
CA ILE A 279 0.07 -5.23 -5.70
C ILE A 279 -1.13 -5.36 -6.65
N GLY A 280 -0.91 -5.67 -7.92
CA GLY A 280 -1.97 -5.96 -8.88
C GLY A 280 -2.87 -7.12 -8.46
N LEU A 281 -2.28 -8.21 -7.96
CA LEU A 281 -3.02 -9.35 -7.40
C LEU A 281 -3.89 -8.93 -6.21
N LEU A 282 -3.34 -8.14 -5.29
CA LEU A 282 -4.10 -7.62 -4.14
C LEU A 282 -5.23 -6.70 -4.57
N LEU A 283 -4.97 -5.83 -5.56
CA LEU A 283 -5.95 -4.93 -6.13
C LEU A 283 -7.13 -5.70 -6.75
N LYS A 284 -6.87 -6.78 -7.49
CA LYS A 284 -7.92 -7.65 -8.06
C LYS A 284 -8.87 -8.19 -6.97
N ILE A 285 -8.33 -8.64 -5.84
CA ILE A 285 -9.13 -9.11 -4.70
C ILE A 285 -10.03 -7.99 -4.15
N VAL A 286 -9.49 -6.77 -4.01
CA VAL A 286 -10.27 -5.63 -3.49
C VAL A 286 -11.30 -5.13 -4.50
N LEU A 287 -11.02 -5.19 -5.81
CA LEU A 287 -11.99 -4.83 -6.85
C LEU A 287 -13.17 -5.81 -6.89
N VAL A 288 -12.93 -7.08 -6.61
CA VAL A 288 -14.00 -8.09 -6.43
C VAL A 288 -14.82 -7.81 -5.17
N CYS A 289 -14.20 -7.42 -4.06
CA CYS A 289 -14.91 -7.09 -2.83
C CYS A 289 -14.38 -5.80 -2.18
N TYR A 290 -14.98 -4.65 -2.53
CA TYR A 290 -14.52 -3.34 -2.04
C TYR A 290 -14.52 -3.24 -0.50
N ARG A 291 -15.41 -3.98 0.16
CA ARG A 291 -15.55 -4.02 1.63
C ARG A 291 -14.28 -4.53 2.32
N VAL A 292 -13.38 -5.22 1.61
CA VAL A 292 -12.10 -5.67 2.18
C VAL A 292 -10.98 -4.64 2.13
N LYS A 293 -11.17 -3.47 1.51
CA LYS A 293 -10.15 -2.41 1.43
C LYS A 293 -9.56 -2.01 2.80
N PRO A 294 -10.36 -1.74 3.85
CA PRO A 294 -9.79 -1.41 5.17
C PRO A 294 -8.96 -2.55 5.76
N TYR A 295 -9.29 -3.81 5.44
CA TYR A 295 -8.53 -4.96 5.90
C TYR A 295 -7.20 -5.12 5.15
N LEU A 296 -7.12 -4.64 3.90
CA LEU A 296 -5.87 -4.53 3.17
C LEU A 296 -4.97 -3.46 3.80
N GLU A 297 -5.52 -2.27 4.04
CA GLU A 297 -4.81 -1.15 4.68
C GLU A 297 -4.27 -1.55 6.06
N LYS A 298 -5.09 -2.22 6.88
CA LYS A 298 -4.67 -2.78 8.17
C LYS A 298 -3.49 -3.75 8.06
N ARG A 299 -3.41 -4.55 7.00
CA ARG A 299 -2.29 -5.50 6.85
C ARG A 299 -0.98 -4.79 6.48
N PHE A 300 -1.06 -3.78 5.64
CA PHE A 300 0.08 -2.92 5.38
C PHE A 300 0.50 -2.11 6.62
N SER A 301 -0.43 -1.70 7.48
CA SER A 301 -0.07 -1.05 8.74
C SER A 301 0.66 -2.02 9.69
N ILE A 302 0.28 -3.30 9.72
CA ILE A 302 1.01 -4.32 10.50
C ILE A 302 2.47 -4.42 10.01
N LEU A 303 2.68 -4.52 8.69
CA LEU A 303 4.03 -4.58 8.12
C LEU A 303 4.80 -3.28 8.37
N PHE A 304 4.16 -2.12 8.18
CA PHE A 304 4.77 -0.83 8.44
C PHE A 304 5.24 -0.72 9.88
N ASN A 305 4.37 -1.06 10.84
CA ASN A 305 4.69 -1.01 12.27
C ASN A 305 5.81 -1.99 12.64
N HIS A 306 5.84 -3.18 12.02
CA HIS A 306 6.90 -4.17 12.25
C HIS A 306 8.29 -3.65 11.81
N TYR A 307 8.34 -2.86 10.74
CA TYR A 307 9.57 -2.35 10.15
C TYR A 307 9.86 -0.86 10.44
N GLU A 308 9.06 -0.18 11.25
CA GLU A 308 9.11 1.28 11.38
C GLU A 308 10.46 1.83 11.87
N SER A 309 11.20 1.04 12.65
CA SER A 309 12.54 1.37 13.16
C SER A 309 13.67 1.01 12.19
N HIS A 310 13.40 0.20 11.17
CA HIS A 310 14.41 -0.22 10.19
C HIS A 310 14.71 0.91 9.20
N THR A 311 15.94 0.96 8.70
CA THR A 311 16.31 1.96 7.68
C THR A 311 15.61 1.68 6.37
N ARG A 312 15.23 2.72 5.64
CA ARG A 312 14.53 2.59 4.34
C ARG A 312 15.30 1.73 3.34
N GLU A 313 16.64 1.73 3.41
CA GLU A 313 17.50 0.87 2.60
C GLU A 313 17.24 -0.62 2.83
N THR A 314 17.24 -1.06 4.09
CA THR A 314 17.06 -2.48 4.46
C THR A 314 15.67 -3.01 4.12
N VAL A 315 14.66 -2.14 4.03
CA VAL A 315 13.27 -2.49 3.75
C VAL A 315 12.77 -1.90 2.44
N MET A 316 13.65 -1.74 1.45
CA MET A 316 13.30 -1.17 0.14
C MET A 316 12.13 -1.92 -0.53
N TRP A 317 12.03 -3.24 -0.35
CA TRP A 317 10.91 -4.03 -0.83
C TRP A 317 9.56 -3.52 -0.30
N LEU A 318 9.50 -3.12 0.97
CA LEU A 318 8.30 -2.61 1.61
C LEU A 318 8.00 -1.19 1.13
N VAL A 319 9.02 -0.34 0.97
CA VAL A 319 8.86 0.98 0.36
C VAL A 319 8.25 0.85 -1.05
N LYS A 320 8.80 -0.03 -1.89
CA LYS A 320 8.25 -0.30 -3.22
C LYS A 320 6.81 -0.82 -3.16
N ALA A 321 6.49 -1.70 -2.21
CA ALA A 321 5.12 -2.18 -2.01
C ALA A 321 4.17 -1.04 -1.62
N LEU A 322 4.56 -0.19 -0.67
CA LEU A 322 3.77 0.94 -0.17
C LEU A 322 3.52 2.00 -1.25
N GLU A 323 4.52 2.32 -2.07
CA GLU A 323 4.37 3.24 -3.20
C GLU A 323 3.42 2.69 -4.26
N ASN A 324 3.60 1.42 -4.67
CA ASN A 324 2.72 0.80 -5.66
C ASN A 324 1.30 0.68 -5.13
N MET A 325 1.13 0.36 -3.85
CA MET A 325 -0.17 0.32 -3.18
C MET A 325 -0.84 1.71 -3.17
N HIS A 326 -0.08 2.78 -2.90
CA HIS A 326 -0.60 4.15 -2.94
C HIS A 326 -1.09 4.53 -4.35
N VAL A 327 -0.31 4.21 -5.38
CA VAL A 327 -0.69 4.43 -6.80
C VAL A 327 -1.92 3.60 -7.16
N ALA A 328 -1.96 2.31 -6.81
CA ALA A 328 -3.08 1.42 -7.09
C ALA A 328 -4.37 1.92 -6.44
N LEU A 329 -4.31 2.28 -5.16
CA LEU A 329 -5.48 2.81 -4.44
C LEU A 329 -5.98 4.13 -5.03
N SER A 330 -5.06 5.04 -5.33
CA SER A 330 -5.40 6.37 -5.84
C SER A 330 -6.06 6.30 -7.22
N THR A 331 -5.55 5.44 -8.10
CA THR A 331 -6.11 5.29 -9.46
C THR A 331 -7.40 4.47 -9.52
N ASN A 332 -7.61 3.55 -8.56
CA ASN A 332 -8.79 2.67 -8.56
C ASN A 332 -9.91 3.07 -7.60
N PHE A 333 -9.61 3.80 -6.53
CA PHE A 333 -10.59 4.22 -5.53
C PHE A 333 -10.54 5.73 -5.23
N GLY A 334 -9.55 6.44 -5.78
CA GLY A 334 -9.42 7.90 -5.68
C GLY A 334 -10.00 8.64 -6.87
N ARG A 335 -9.66 9.91 -6.99
CA ARG A 335 -10.12 10.84 -8.04
C ARG A 335 -9.00 11.26 -9.00
N VAL A 336 -8.02 10.40 -9.23
CA VAL A 336 -6.94 10.67 -10.20
C VAL A 336 -7.54 10.70 -11.60
N ASP A 337 -7.37 11.80 -12.32
CA ASP A 337 -7.73 11.89 -13.73
C ASP A 337 -6.61 11.32 -14.60
N LEU A 338 -6.92 10.20 -15.26
CA LEU A 338 -6.07 9.47 -16.21
C LEU A 338 -6.88 9.07 -17.45
N SER A 339 -7.85 9.90 -17.83
CA SER A 339 -8.76 9.67 -18.96
C SER A 339 -8.03 9.30 -20.27
N PHE A 340 -6.83 9.82 -20.49
CA PHE A 340 -5.99 9.55 -21.67
C PHE A 340 -5.30 8.16 -21.68
N ILE A 341 -5.40 7.36 -20.61
CA ILE A 341 -4.80 6.00 -20.53
C ILE A 341 -5.85 4.89 -20.75
N ARG A 342 -7.13 5.17 -20.52
CA ARG A 342 -8.20 4.15 -20.45
C ARG A 342 -8.67 3.63 -21.80
#